data_AF-I1QX02-F1
#
_entry.id   AF-I1QX02-F1
#
_cell.length_a   1.000
_cell.length_b   1.000
_cell.length_c   1.000
_cell.angle_alpha   90.00
_cell.angle_beta   90.00
_cell.angle_gamma   90.00
#
_symmetry.space_group_name_H-M   'P 1'
#
loop_
_entity.id
_entity.type
_entity.pdbx_description
1 polymer ?
#
loop_
_entity_poly.entity_id
_entity_poly.type
_entity_poly.pdbx_seq_one_letter_code
_entity_poly.pdbx_strand_id
1 'polypeptide(L)'
;MTKPQQQSPPSTTTSPPPPPPSTPPPSAEHSHYVIVHQKMSTSPAQWGNPNGIKCVKETLPVLNYTKPLDLNHDMRMYDLVAKVAKNMKNVPVSLIDITRMSDYRKDAHTSLYSIRQGKLLTPEQKADPQKYADCIHWCLPGVPDVWNQILYTRILSKSSPPSPHPPLPPQ
;
A
#
# COMPACT_ATOMS: atom_id res chain seq x y z
N MET A 1 68.88 -60.18 31.71
CA MET A 1 67.47 -60.56 31.49
C MET A 1 66.69 -59.31 31.16
N THR A 2 66.49 -59.07 29.87
CA THR A 2 65.91 -57.85 29.29
C THR A 2 64.39 -57.96 29.32
N LYS A 3 63.71 -56.99 29.95
CA LYS A 3 62.25 -56.97 30.08
C LYS A 3 61.63 -56.57 28.72
N PRO A 4 60.58 -57.26 28.23
CA PRO A 4 59.99 -56.93 26.93
C PRO A 4 59.22 -55.61 27.00
N GLN A 5 59.44 -54.72 26.04
CA GLN A 5 58.63 -53.51 25.85
C GLN A 5 57.27 -53.90 25.29
N GLN A 6 56.21 -53.47 25.99
CA GLN A 6 54.84 -53.58 25.53
C GLN A 6 54.57 -52.40 24.59
N GLN A 7 54.38 -52.66 23.29
CA GLN A 7 53.93 -51.64 22.34
C GLN A 7 52.43 -51.41 22.50
N SER A 8 52.05 -50.18 22.81
CA SER A 8 50.67 -49.72 22.81
C SER A 8 50.10 -49.69 21.38
N PRO A 9 48.82 -50.03 21.15
CA PRO A 9 48.24 -49.96 19.82
C PRO A 9 48.10 -48.49 19.35
N PRO A 10 48.11 -48.23 18.04
CA PRO A 10 48.01 -46.87 17.51
C PRO A 10 46.60 -46.30 17.78
N SER A 11 46.57 -45.15 18.45
CA SER A 11 45.36 -44.34 18.63
C SER A 11 44.87 -43.83 17.27
N THR A 12 43.74 -44.35 16.80
CA THR A 12 43.06 -43.86 15.60
C THR A 12 42.32 -42.57 15.98
N THR A 13 42.90 -41.42 15.62
CA THR A 13 42.26 -40.12 15.79
C THR A 13 41.20 -39.96 14.70
N THR A 14 39.96 -40.34 14.99
CA THR A 14 38.81 -40.00 14.13
C THR A 14 38.44 -38.54 14.39
N SER A 15 38.80 -37.65 13.46
CA SER A 15 38.36 -36.26 13.51
C SER A 15 36.83 -36.18 13.44
N PRO A 16 36.17 -35.31 14.24
CA PRO A 16 34.74 -35.12 14.15
C PRO A 16 34.36 -34.56 12.76
N PRO A 17 33.16 -34.90 12.24
CA PRO A 17 32.70 -34.38 10.96
C PRO A 17 32.57 -32.85 11.03
N PRO A 18 32.80 -32.14 9.90
CA PRO A 18 32.63 -30.70 9.86
C PRO A 18 31.18 -30.34 10.21
N PRO A 19 30.96 -29.19 10.89
CA PRO A 19 29.61 -28.71 11.14
C PRO A 19 28.88 -28.54 9.80
N PRO A 20 27.56 -28.81 9.76
CA PRO A 20 26.79 -28.54 8.56
C PRO A 20 26.95 -27.07 8.18
N PRO A 21 26.98 -26.74 6.87
CA PRO A 21 27.07 -25.35 6.44
C PRO A 21 25.94 -24.56 7.09
N SER A 22 26.30 -23.51 7.85
CA SER A 22 25.31 -22.60 8.41
C SER A 22 24.51 -22.05 7.24
N THR A 23 23.25 -22.44 7.14
CA THR A 23 22.31 -21.82 6.22
C THR A 23 22.31 -20.34 6.58
N PRO A 24 22.65 -19.44 5.64
CA PRO A 24 22.52 -18.02 5.92
C PRO A 24 21.06 -17.80 6.36
N PRO A 25 20.82 -16.97 7.39
CA PRO A 25 19.45 -16.62 7.77
C PRO A 25 18.71 -16.20 6.50
N PRO A 26 17.45 -16.62 6.30
CA PRO A 26 16.68 -16.16 5.15
C PRO A 26 16.82 -14.65 5.14
N SER A 27 17.41 -14.11 4.05
CA SER A 27 17.53 -12.68 3.88
C SER A 27 16.16 -12.12 4.18
N ALA A 28 16.04 -11.21 5.16
CA ALA A 28 14.78 -10.56 5.42
C ALA A 28 14.27 -10.03 4.08
N GLU A 29 13.23 -10.68 3.53
CA GLU A 29 12.59 -10.25 2.30
C GLU A 29 11.87 -8.96 2.65
N HIS A 30 12.61 -7.85 2.64
CA HIS A 30 12.05 -6.54 2.83
C HIS A 30 11.03 -6.32 1.72
N SER A 31 9.76 -6.29 2.10
CA SER A 31 8.67 -6.04 1.17
C SER A 31 8.59 -4.55 0.90
N HIS A 32 8.76 -4.16 -0.37
CA HIS A 32 8.69 -2.76 -0.79
C HIS A 32 7.34 -2.50 -1.45
N TYR A 33 6.64 -1.48 -0.98
CA TYR A 33 5.30 -1.10 -1.47
C TYR A 33 5.30 0.35 -1.92
N VAL A 34 4.58 0.61 -3.01
CA VAL A 34 4.27 1.97 -3.46
C VAL A 34 2.76 2.09 -3.58
N ILE A 35 2.18 3.02 -2.83
CA ILE A 35 0.77 3.38 -2.95
C ILE A 35 0.65 4.43 -4.05
N VAL A 36 -0.28 4.22 -4.98
CA VAL A 36 -0.54 5.18 -6.06
C VAL A 36 -1.99 5.62 -6.03
N HIS A 37 -2.18 6.94 -6.05
CA HIS A 37 -3.47 7.61 -6.11
C HIS A 37 -3.41 8.72 -7.15
N GLN A 38 -4.33 8.72 -8.11
CA GLN A 38 -4.54 9.88 -8.98
C GLN A 38 -5.44 10.90 -8.30
N LYS A 39 -5.22 12.18 -8.60
CA LYS A 39 -6.09 13.24 -8.11
C LYS A 39 -7.50 13.06 -8.66
N MET A 40 -8.46 12.87 -7.76
CA MET A 40 -9.88 12.92 -8.08
C MET A 40 -10.25 14.26 -8.71
N SER A 41 -11.11 14.20 -9.73
CA SER A 41 -11.63 15.42 -10.34
C SER A 41 -12.40 16.28 -9.35
N THR A 42 -12.38 17.58 -9.57
CA THR A 42 -13.20 18.54 -8.82
C THR A 42 -14.51 18.90 -9.53
N SER A 43 -14.83 18.26 -10.65
CA SER A 43 -16.05 18.55 -11.45
C SER A 43 -17.21 17.63 -11.05
N PRO A 44 -18.28 18.18 -10.44
CA PRO A 44 -19.36 17.34 -9.93
C PRO A 44 -20.23 16.68 -10.99
N ALA A 45 -20.17 17.22 -12.22
CA ALA A 45 -20.80 16.61 -13.38
C ALA A 45 -20.31 15.17 -13.63
N GLN A 46 -19.04 14.85 -13.32
CA GLN A 46 -18.48 13.53 -13.59
C GLN A 46 -19.07 12.43 -12.71
N TRP A 47 -19.62 12.77 -11.55
CA TRP A 47 -20.38 11.85 -10.69
C TRP A 47 -21.89 12.13 -10.67
N GLY A 48 -22.40 12.80 -11.71
CA GLY A 48 -23.83 12.96 -11.92
C GLY A 48 -24.49 14.14 -11.20
N ASN A 49 -23.71 15.12 -10.73
CA ASN A 49 -24.22 16.33 -10.08
C ASN A 49 -23.77 17.61 -10.82
N PRO A 50 -24.23 17.90 -12.04
CA PRO A 50 -23.73 19.04 -12.84
C PRO A 50 -23.96 20.42 -12.19
N ASN A 51 -24.94 20.53 -11.30
CA ASN A 51 -25.26 21.76 -10.57
C ASN A 51 -24.52 21.86 -9.21
N GLY A 52 -23.69 20.86 -8.89
CA GLY A 52 -22.89 20.83 -7.67
C GLY A 52 -21.72 21.83 -7.71
N ILE A 53 -21.25 22.22 -6.53
CA ILE A 53 -20.05 23.03 -6.38
C ILE A 53 -18.95 22.15 -5.82
N LYS A 54 -18.06 21.69 -6.70
CA LYS A 54 -16.97 20.75 -6.36
C LYS A 54 -17.48 19.64 -5.40
N CYS A 55 -16.76 19.32 -4.33
CA CYS A 55 -17.14 18.32 -3.34
C CYS A 55 -18.04 18.86 -2.20
N VAL A 56 -18.51 20.11 -2.24
CA VAL A 56 -18.93 20.84 -1.03
C VAL A 56 -20.18 20.30 -0.35
N LYS A 57 -21.15 19.82 -1.13
CA LYS A 57 -22.42 19.26 -0.62
C LYS A 57 -22.51 17.75 -0.84
N GLU A 58 -21.40 17.13 -1.20
CA GLU A 58 -21.34 15.68 -1.37
C GLU A 58 -21.21 15.05 0.01
N THR A 59 -22.20 14.27 0.42
CA THR A 59 -22.27 13.65 1.76
C THR A 59 -22.38 12.13 1.71
N LEU A 60 -22.54 11.59 0.51
CA LEU A 60 -22.56 10.16 0.22
C LEU A 60 -21.53 9.85 -0.86
N PRO A 61 -20.91 8.67 -0.82
CA PRO A 61 -20.07 8.22 -1.92
C PRO A 61 -20.87 8.10 -3.21
N VAL A 62 -20.16 7.91 -4.33
CA VAL A 62 -20.80 7.47 -5.56
C VAL A 62 -21.36 6.06 -5.33
N LEU A 63 -22.69 5.93 -5.34
CA LEU A 63 -23.38 4.67 -5.05
C LEU A 63 -23.52 3.75 -6.26
N ASN A 64 -23.37 4.30 -7.46
CA ASN A 64 -23.48 3.53 -8.69
C ASN A 64 -22.10 2.98 -9.09
N TYR A 65 -21.85 1.73 -8.73
CA TYR A 65 -20.62 1.00 -9.07
C TYR A 65 -20.72 0.21 -10.39
N THR A 66 -21.85 0.29 -11.10
CA THR A 66 -22.10 -0.53 -12.31
C THR A 66 -21.28 -0.09 -13.52
N LYS A 67 -20.82 1.16 -13.54
CA LYS A 67 -19.97 1.72 -14.59
C LYS A 67 -18.72 2.32 -13.98
N PRO A 68 -17.56 2.19 -14.65
CA PRO A 68 -16.37 2.94 -14.25
C PRO A 68 -16.67 4.44 -14.20
N LEU A 69 -16.29 5.08 -13.11
CA LEU A 69 -16.37 6.53 -12.96
C LEU A 69 -15.21 7.15 -13.75
N ASP A 70 -15.53 7.92 -14.79
CA ASP A 70 -14.52 8.63 -15.56
C ASP A 70 -14.29 10.04 -14.97
N LEU A 71 -13.19 10.17 -14.25
CA LEU A 71 -12.76 11.41 -13.64
C LEU A 71 -11.72 12.17 -14.48
N ASN A 72 -11.51 11.79 -15.75
CA ASN A 72 -10.48 12.37 -16.63
C ASN A 72 -9.08 12.31 -16.02
N HIS A 73 -8.73 11.19 -15.41
CA HIS A 73 -7.40 11.00 -14.85
C HIS A 73 -6.33 10.99 -15.94
N ASP A 74 -5.23 11.70 -15.67
CA ASP A 74 -4.03 11.60 -16.49
C ASP A 74 -3.26 10.33 -16.14
N MET A 75 -3.59 9.25 -16.86
CA MET A 75 -3.01 7.93 -16.60
C MET A 75 -1.53 7.82 -16.97
N ARG A 76 -0.93 8.83 -17.63
CA ARG A 76 0.50 8.79 -18.02
C ARG A 76 1.41 8.62 -16.82
N MET A 77 1.12 9.30 -15.72
CA MET A 77 1.91 9.19 -14.49
C MET A 77 1.74 7.83 -13.83
N TYR A 78 0.52 7.29 -13.81
CA TYR A 78 0.26 5.94 -13.32
C TYR A 78 1.05 4.90 -14.12
N ASP A 79 0.98 4.96 -15.45
CA ASP A 79 1.64 4.02 -16.34
C ASP A 79 3.17 4.06 -16.19
N LEU A 80 3.74 5.25 -15.99
CA LEU A 80 5.17 5.40 -15.70
C LEU A 80 5.55 4.72 -14.39
N VAL A 81 4.80 4.96 -13.31
CA VAL A 81 5.07 4.35 -12.00
C VAL A 81 4.92 2.82 -12.07
N ALA A 82 3.86 2.33 -12.71
CA ALA A 82 3.62 0.92 -12.92
C ALA A 82 4.74 0.26 -13.74
N LYS A 83 5.19 0.91 -14.81
CA LYS A 83 6.29 0.44 -15.64
C LYS A 83 7.60 0.40 -14.88
N VAL A 84 7.93 1.44 -14.11
CA VAL A 84 9.18 1.47 -13.33
C VAL A 84 9.16 0.36 -12.28
N ALA A 85 8.11 0.27 -11.46
CA ALA A 85 8.00 -0.74 -10.42
C ALA A 85 8.10 -2.17 -10.98
N LYS A 86 7.44 -2.45 -12.12
CA LYS A 86 7.52 -3.76 -12.80
C LYS A 86 8.93 -4.10 -13.29
N ASN A 87 9.74 -3.11 -13.65
CA ASN A 87 11.09 -3.32 -14.20
C ASN A 87 12.20 -3.31 -13.14
N MET A 88 11.88 -3.05 -11.87
CA MET A 88 12.84 -3.12 -10.77
C MET A 88 13.16 -4.58 -10.42
N LYS A 89 14.37 -5.03 -10.76
CA LYS A 89 14.81 -6.43 -10.56
C LYS A 89 15.45 -6.68 -9.19
N ASN A 90 16.26 -5.73 -8.71
CA ASN A 90 17.05 -5.92 -7.50
C ASN A 90 16.24 -5.69 -6.22
N VAL A 91 15.18 -4.89 -6.32
CA VAL A 91 14.28 -4.54 -5.23
C VAL A 91 12.86 -4.69 -5.75
N PRO A 92 12.19 -5.84 -5.51
CA PRO A 92 10.83 -6.04 -5.98
C PRO A 92 9.88 -5.06 -5.30
N VAL A 93 9.17 -4.25 -6.10
CA VAL A 93 8.20 -3.27 -5.61
C VAL A 93 6.78 -3.70 -5.99
N SER A 94 5.90 -3.80 -5.00
CA SER A 94 4.47 -4.05 -5.22
C SER A 94 3.70 -2.74 -5.26
N LEU A 95 2.95 -2.51 -6.35
CA LEU A 95 2.02 -1.39 -6.43
C LEU A 95 0.73 -1.69 -5.66
N ILE A 96 0.26 -0.70 -4.92
CA ILE A 96 -1.06 -0.68 -4.28
C ILE A 96 -1.84 0.46 -4.95
N ASP A 97 -2.67 0.11 -5.94
CA ASP A 97 -3.55 1.08 -6.61
C ASP A 97 -4.81 1.32 -5.78
N ILE A 98 -4.90 2.51 -5.19
CA ILE A 98 -6.04 2.98 -4.41
C ILE A 98 -6.88 4.01 -5.17
N THR A 99 -6.55 4.28 -6.44
CA THR A 99 -7.19 5.33 -7.26
C THR A 99 -8.68 5.08 -7.37
N ARG A 100 -9.07 3.96 -7.98
CA ARG A 100 -10.47 3.65 -8.26
C ARG A 100 -11.33 3.66 -7.01
N MET A 101 -10.87 3.09 -5.89
CA MET A 101 -11.67 3.08 -4.66
C MET A 101 -11.82 4.47 -4.03
N SER A 102 -10.80 5.33 -4.17
CA SER A 102 -10.82 6.69 -3.65
C SER A 102 -11.73 7.59 -4.49
N ASP A 103 -11.83 7.33 -5.80
CA ASP A 103 -12.68 8.07 -6.74
C ASP A 103 -14.17 8.01 -6.40
N TYR A 104 -14.63 6.93 -5.75
CA TYR A 104 -16.02 6.85 -5.30
C TYR A 104 -16.29 7.72 -4.07
N ARG A 105 -15.27 8.30 -3.45
CA ARG A 105 -15.36 8.97 -2.13
C ARG A 105 -15.44 10.48 -2.22
N LYS A 106 -16.23 11.00 -3.16
CA LYS A 106 -16.54 12.45 -3.29
C LYS A 106 -17.01 13.11 -1.99
N ASP A 107 -17.52 12.34 -1.03
CA ASP A 107 -18.03 12.73 0.28
C ASP A 107 -16.96 12.99 1.34
N ALA A 108 -15.74 12.49 1.15
CA ALA A 108 -14.77 12.37 2.24
C ALA A 108 -13.69 13.47 2.27
N HIS A 109 -13.82 14.48 1.41
CA HIS A 109 -12.88 15.59 1.34
C HIS A 109 -13.08 16.61 2.47
N THR A 110 -12.02 17.34 2.80
CA THR A 110 -12.08 18.42 3.80
C THR A 110 -13.01 19.57 3.40
N SER A 111 -13.25 19.78 2.10
CA SER A 111 -14.15 20.81 1.58
C SER A 111 -13.80 22.19 2.17
N LEU A 112 -14.74 22.84 2.87
CA LEU A 112 -14.56 24.14 3.52
C LEU A 112 -14.05 24.05 4.97
N TYR A 113 -13.74 22.84 5.43
CA TYR A 113 -13.27 22.54 6.78
C TYR A 113 -11.76 22.25 6.78
N SER A 114 -11.02 22.96 5.92
CA SER A 114 -9.56 22.88 5.79
C SER A 114 -8.88 24.14 6.34
N ILE A 115 -7.56 24.07 6.44
CA ILE A 115 -6.68 25.16 6.87
C ILE A 115 -6.01 25.78 5.65
N ARG A 116 -6.04 27.10 5.54
CA ARG A 116 -5.32 27.86 4.50
C ARG A 116 -4.38 28.84 5.17
N GLN A 117 -3.09 28.77 4.81
CA GLN A 117 -2.04 29.60 5.41
C GLN A 117 -2.00 29.52 6.94
N GLY A 118 -2.21 28.32 7.50
CA GLY A 118 -2.15 28.06 8.94
C GLY A 118 -3.39 28.48 9.74
N LYS A 119 -4.47 28.96 9.10
CA LYS A 119 -5.72 29.33 9.78
C LYS A 119 -6.93 28.61 9.17
N LEU A 120 -7.95 28.38 9.98
CA LEU A 120 -9.26 27.92 9.50
C LEU A 120 -9.89 28.99 8.61
N LEU A 121 -10.68 28.54 7.63
CA LEU A 121 -11.41 29.45 6.76
C LEU A 121 -12.43 30.29 7.54
N THR A 122 -12.46 31.59 7.27
CA THR A 122 -13.45 32.51 7.85
C THR A 122 -14.84 32.29 7.22
N PRO A 123 -15.93 32.75 7.85
CA PRO A 123 -17.27 32.67 7.26
C PRO A 123 -17.35 33.25 5.84
N GLU A 124 -16.65 34.37 5.58
CA GLU A 124 -16.61 35.04 4.28
C GLU A 124 -15.89 34.18 3.24
N GLN A 125 -14.82 33.49 3.63
CA GLN A 125 -14.12 32.55 2.75
C GLN A 125 -14.97 31.30 2.48
N LYS A 126 -15.69 30.79 3.48
CA LYS A 126 -16.62 29.67 3.31
C LYS A 126 -17.80 30.02 2.40
N ALA A 127 -18.16 31.30 2.31
CA ALA A 127 -19.21 31.79 1.41
C ALA A 127 -18.82 31.74 -0.09
N ASP A 128 -17.53 31.57 -0.42
CA ASP A 128 -17.03 31.35 -1.79
C ASP A 128 -16.42 29.93 -1.95
N PRO A 129 -17.28 28.89 -1.98
CA PRO A 129 -16.80 27.52 -2.10
C PRO A 129 -16.04 27.22 -3.38
N GLN A 130 -16.30 27.95 -4.47
CA GLN A 130 -15.58 27.75 -5.72
C GLN A 130 -14.09 28.06 -5.55
N LYS A 131 -13.76 29.07 -4.76
CA LYS A 131 -12.37 29.45 -4.51
C LYS A 131 -11.71 28.72 -3.34
N TYR A 132 -12.49 28.35 -2.33
CA TYR A 132 -11.94 27.89 -1.06
C TYR A 132 -12.17 26.40 -0.73
N ALA A 133 -13.05 25.69 -1.45
CA ALA A 133 -13.23 24.28 -1.20
C ALA A 133 -12.00 23.45 -1.60
N ASP A 134 -11.51 22.68 -0.64
CA ASP A 134 -10.44 21.70 -0.80
C ASP A 134 -11.03 20.31 -1.07
N CYS A 135 -10.94 19.89 -2.33
CA CYS A 135 -11.37 18.58 -2.80
C CYS A 135 -10.18 17.69 -3.18
N ILE A 136 -9.06 17.89 -2.49
CA ILE A 136 -7.83 17.11 -2.69
C ILE A 136 -7.50 16.38 -1.39
N HIS A 137 -7.58 17.10 -0.27
CA HIS A 137 -7.32 16.52 1.04
C HIS A 137 -8.55 15.82 1.61
N TRP A 138 -8.30 14.86 2.48
CA TRP A 138 -9.30 13.98 3.09
C TRP A 138 -9.49 14.33 4.56
N CYS A 139 -10.73 14.23 5.03
CA CYS A 139 -11.00 14.22 6.45
C CYS A 139 -10.36 12.99 7.11
N LEU A 140 -9.98 13.14 8.38
CA LEU A 140 -9.59 12.05 9.27
C LEU A 140 -10.54 12.04 10.49
N PRO A 141 -11.08 10.88 10.90
CA PRO A 141 -10.96 9.58 10.24
C PRO A 141 -11.63 9.57 8.85
N GLY A 142 -11.16 8.73 7.93
CA GLY A 142 -11.62 8.73 6.54
C GLY A 142 -10.89 7.80 5.57
N VAL A 143 -10.86 8.21 4.30
CA VAL A 143 -10.31 7.41 3.19
C VAL A 143 -8.84 6.97 3.41
N PRO A 144 -7.94 7.83 3.93
CA PRO A 144 -6.57 7.41 4.21
C PRO A 144 -6.44 6.26 5.22
N ASP A 145 -7.41 6.09 6.13
CA ASP A 145 -7.39 4.97 7.08
C ASP A 145 -7.55 3.64 6.35
N VAL A 146 -8.34 3.60 5.28
CA VAL A 146 -8.53 2.41 4.45
C VAL A 146 -7.26 2.12 3.63
N TRP A 147 -6.56 3.15 3.15
CA TRP A 147 -5.26 2.97 2.50
C TRP A 147 -4.25 2.30 3.43
N ASN A 148 -4.23 2.76 4.69
CA ASN A 148 -3.39 2.17 5.73
C ASN A 148 -3.79 0.72 6.05
N GLN A 149 -5.08 0.39 6.08
CA GLN A 149 -5.55 -0.98 6.26
C GLN A 149 -5.11 -1.90 5.12
N ILE A 150 -5.17 -1.43 3.87
CA ILE A 150 -4.71 -2.20 2.70
C ILE A 150 -3.20 -2.45 2.80
N LEU A 151 -2.42 -1.41 3.11
CA LEU A 151 -0.97 -1.53 3.30
C LEU A 151 -0.63 -2.53 4.42
N TYR A 152 -1.28 -2.39 5.58
CA TYR A 152 -1.07 -3.26 6.73
C TYR A 152 -1.39 -4.72 6.39
N THR A 153 -2.49 -4.96 5.69
CA THR A 153 -2.87 -6.30 5.22
C THR A 153 -1.79 -6.93 4.33
N ARG A 154 -1.19 -6.15 3.41
CA ARG A 154 -0.10 -6.62 2.54
C ARG A 154 1.15 -6.98 3.33
N ILE A 155 1.52 -6.16 4.30
CA ILE A 155 2.65 -6.41 5.19
C ILE A 155 2.44 -7.72 5.96
N LEU A 156 1.28 -7.89 6.60
CA LEU A 156 0.97 -9.09 7.38
C LEU A 156 0.86 -10.37 6.54
N SER A 157 0.33 -10.26 5.32
CA SER A 157 0.18 -11.40 4.41
C SER A 157 1.54 -11.95 3.94
N LYS A 158 2.58 -11.11 3.94
CA LYS A 158 3.96 -11.51 3.59
C LYS A 158 4.77 -11.99 4.78
N SER A 159 4.42 -11.59 6.01
CA SER A 159 5.06 -12.07 7.23
C SER A 159 4.51 -13.42 7.73
N SER A 160 3.46 -13.95 7.11
CA SER A 160 2.84 -15.21 7.51
C SER A 160 3.56 -16.41 6.87
N PRO A 161 3.95 -17.46 7.62
CA PRO A 161 4.42 -18.72 7.04
C PRO A 161 3.34 -19.30 6.11
N PRO A 162 3.72 -19.99 5.02
CA PRO A 162 2.75 -20.69 4.18
C PRO A 162 1.91 -21.64 5.06
N SER A 163 0.59 -21.50 4.97
CA SER A 163 -0.34 -22.37 5.70
C SER A 163 -0.09 -23.84 5.30
N PRO A 164 -0.04 -24.80 6.24
CA PRO A 164 0.15 -26.21 5.91
C PRO A 164 -1.04 -26.84 5.18
N HIS A 165 -2.12 -26.08 4.96
CA HIS A 165 -3.34 -26.57 4.32
C HIS A 165 -3.35 -26.28 2.81
N PRO A 166 -3.64 -27.30 1.97
CA PRO A 166 -3.84 -27.11 0.53
C PRO A 166 -4.96 -26.10 0.25
N PRO A 167 -4.90 -25.35 -0.86
CA PRO A 167 -6.00 -24.50 -1.30
C PRO A 167 -7.30 -25.31 -1.44
N LEU A 168 -8.40 -24.77 -0.91
CA LEU A 168 -9.72 -25.37 -1.08
C LEU A 168 -10.10 -25.40 -2.58
N PRO A 169 -10.78 -26.46 -3.06
CA PRO A 169 -11.28 -26.51 -4.42
C PRO A 169 -12.24 -25.35 -4.70
N PRO A 170 -12.30 -24.85 -5.94
CA PRO A 170 -13.32 -23.88 -6.33
C PRO A 170 -14.72 -24.48 -6.13
N GLN A 171 -15.64 -23.70 -5.55
CA GLN A 171 -17.07 -23.99 -5.55
C GLN A 171 -17.69 -23.68 -6.90
#